data_AF-A0A932RL64-F1
#
_entry.id   AF-A0A932RL64-F1
#
_cell.length_a   1.000
_cell.length_b   1.000
_cell.length_c   1.000
_cell.angle_alpha   90.00
_cell.angle_beta   90.00
_cell.angle_gamma   90.00
#
_symmetry.space_group_name_H-M   'P 1'
#
loop_
_entity.id
_entity.type
_entity.pdbx_description
1 polymer ?
#
loop_
_entity_poly.entity_id
_entity_poly.type
_entity_poly.pdbx_seq_one_letter_code
_entity_poly.pdbx_strand_id
1 'polypeptide(L)'
;MARPEHARRVKSYSASTGYVYQYYFLETQKSRRGLHAGTDYVYMVAVDRGAAFPLRVFIRHDAVRKWGRKTGRELSGTEEYAAAKMRLFQAFDEVEDLAAARPDLIVDDDNLESLLAQLDL
;
A
#
# COMPACT_ATOMS: atom_id res chain seq x y z
N MET A 1 12.41 22.65 19.31
CA MET A 1 11.69 22.22 18.09
C MET A 1 11.42 20.74 18.19
N ALA A 2 10.14 20.36 18.26
CA ALA A 2 9.63 19.06 17.86
C ALA A 2 8.17 19.33 17.46
N ARG A 3 7.84 19.13 16.18
CA ARG A 3 6.46 19.25 15.70
C ARG A 3 5.65 18.26 16.56
N PRO A 4 4.51 18.64 17.17
CA PRO A 4 3.71 17.69 17.92
C PRO A 4 3.39 16.55 16.96
N GLU A 5 3.98 15.38 17.24
CA GLU A 5 3.71 14.16 16.51
C GLU A 5 2.25 13.85 16.79
N HIS A 6 1.36 14.26 15.88
CA HIS A 6 -0.02 13.84 15.88
C HIS A 6 0.01 12.33 16.02
N ALA A 7 -0.39 11.78 17.17
CA ALA A 7 -0.18 10.38 17.50
C ALA A 7 -0.81 9.53 16.39
N ARG A 8 0.04 9.02 15.48
CA ARG A 8 -0.42 8.22 14.35
C ARG A 8 -0.87 6.89 14.92
N ARG A 9 -2.14 6.54 14.72
CA ARG A 9 -2.68 5.28 15.23
C ARG A 9 -1.97 4.11 14.55
N VAL A 10 -1.05 3.49 15.27
CA VAL A 10 -0.39 2.26 14.85
C VAL A 10 -1.43 1.15 14.79
N LYS A 11 -1.43 0.42 13.68
CA LYS A 11 -2.25 -0.77 13.46
C LYS A 11 -1.35 -2.00 13.44
N SER A 12 -1.84 -3.11 13.97
CA SER A 12 -1.15 -4.40 13.90
C SER A 12 -1.84 -5.30 12.88
N TYR A 13 -1.05 -6.10 12.16
CA TYR A 13 -1.50 -7.12 11.22
C TYR A 13 -0.73 -8.41 11.49
N SER A 14 -1.45 -9.51 11.69
CA SER A 14 -0.87 -10.85 11.83
C SER A 14 -0.84 -11.49 10.46
N ALA A 15 0.34 -11.66 9.90
CA ALA A 15 0.53 -12.22 8.57
C ALA A 15 0.50 -13.76 8.60
N SER A 16 0.19 -14.33 7.44
CA SER A 16 0.18 -15.77 7.20
C SER A 16 1.57 -16.40 7.32
N THR A 17 2.63 -15.60 7.17
CA THR A 17 4.03 -15.98 7.43
C THR A 17 4.34 -16.21 8.90
N GLY A 18 3.42 -15.85 9.82
CA GLY A 18 3.60 -15.97 11.26
C GLY A 18 4.19 -14.72 11.93
N TYR A 19 4.55 -13.69 11.15
CA TYR A 19 5.02 -12.40 11.67
C TYR A 19 3.87 -11.47 12.03
N VAL A 20 4.09 -10.60 13.02
CA VAL A 20 3.19 -9.49 13.36
C VAL A 20 3.83 -8.18 12.91
N TYR A 21 3.17 -7.52 11.96
CA TYR A 21 3.58 -6.22 11.44
C TYR A 21 2.80 -5.10 12.12
N GLN A 22 3.51 -4.10 12.60
CA GLN A 22 2.94 -2.82 13.02
C GLN A 22 3.10 -1.82 11.89
N TYR A 23 2.04 -1.12 11.50
CA TYR A 23 2.12 -0.13 10.45
C TYR A 23 1.23 1.08 10.72
N TYR A 24 1.59 2.21 10.11
CA TYR A 24 0.74 3.38 10.01
C TYR A 24 0.95 4.09 8.67
N PHE A 25 -0.10 4.74 8.18
CA PHE A 25 -0.03 5.55 6.98
C PHE A 25 0.76 6.84 7.26
N LEU A 26 1.75 7.12 6.40
CA LEU A 26 2.62 8.28 6.52
C LEU A 26 2.09 9.43 5.68
N GLU A 27 2.04 9.24 4.36
CA GLU A 27 1.64 10.26 3.38
C GLU A 27 1.37 9.63 2.00
N THR A 28 0.75 10.42 1.12
CA THR A 28 0.71 10.15 -0.31
C THR A 28 1.62 11.12 -1.05
N GLN A 29 2.31 10.64 -2.09
CA GLN A 29 3.09 11.50 -2.96
C GLN A 29 2.84 11.14 -4.43
N LYS A 30 2.69 12.16 -5.28
CA LYS A 30 2.66 11.95 -6.73
C LYS A 30 4.05 11.52 -7.18
N SER A 31 4.11 10.44 -7.94
CA SER A 31 5.37 9.82 -8.31
C SER A 31 5.31 9.27 -9.72
N ARG A 32 6.48 8.95 -10.28
CA ARG A 32 6.61 8.40 -11.62
C ARG A 32 7.65 7.29 -11.61
N ARG A 33 7.27 6.10 -12.08
CA ARG A 33 8.16 4.94 -12.24
C ARG A 33 8.30 4.66 -13.74
N GLY A 34 9.44 5.05 -14.30
CA GLY A 34 9.70 4.98 -15.75
C GLY A 34 8.66 5.77 -16.57
N LEU A 35 7.93 5.07 -17.44
CA LEU A 35 6.89 5.68 -18.27
C LEU A 35 5.55 5.86 -17.54
N HIS A 36 5.38 5.26 -16.36
CA HIS A 36 4.12 5.23 -15.64
C HIS A 36 4.05 6.33 -14.59
N ALA A 37 3.01 7.16 -14.67
CA ALA A 37 2.64 8.09 -13.62
C ALA A 37 1.74 7.41 -12.59
N GLY A 38 1.87 7.79 -11.33
CA GLY A 38 1.13 7.17 -10.25
C GLY A 38 1.18 7.95 -8.94
N THR A 39 0.66 7.31 -7.91
CA THR A 39 0.68 7.82 -6.54
C THR A 39 1.35 6.78 -5.64
N ASP A 40 2.40 7.18 -4.92
CA ASP A 40 2.99 6.38 -3.86
C ASP A 40 2.21 6.61 -2.56
N TYR A 41 1.68 5.53 -2.01
CA TYR A 41 1.12 5.46 -0.66
C TYR A 41 2.21 4.94 0.26
N VAL A 42 2.71 5.81 1.14
CA VAL A 42 3.83 5.48 2.02
C VAL A 42 3.31 5.03 3.38
N TYR A 43 3.75 3.86 3.80
CA TYR A 43 3.47 3.29 5.11
C TYR A 43 4.77 3.15 5.88
N MET A 44 4.76 3.52 7.15
CA MET A 44 5.84 3.11 8.05
C MET A 44 5.46 1.76 8.63
N VAL A 45 6.36 0.79 8.49
CA VAL A 45 6.17 -0.60 8.89
C VAL A 45 7.28 -0.98 9.86
N ALA A 46 6.93 -1.68 10.93
CA ALA A 46 7.86 -2.35 11.83
C ALA A 46 7.41 -3.81 11.98
N VAL A 47 8.37 -4.72 12.14
CA VAL A 47 8.09 -6.14 12.44
C VAL A 47 8.57 -6.42 13.85
N ASP A 48 7.70 -6.94 14.71
CA ASP A 48 7.98 -7.20 16.13
C ASP A 48 8.64 -5.98 16.84
N ARG A 49 9.85 -6.13 17.40
CA ARG A 49 10.67 -5.07 18.02
C ARG A 49 11.70 -4.44 17.07
N GLY A 50 11.60 -4.72 15.77
CA GLY A 50 12.51 -4.23 14.74
C GLY A 50 12.39 -2.73 14.50
N ALA A 51 13.40 -2.16 13.83
CA ALA A 51 13.38 -0.78 13.41
C ALA A 51 12.27 -0.54 12.37
N ALA A 52 11.52 0.54 12.53
CA ALA A 52 10.51 0.92 11.55
C ALA A 52 11.17 1.39 10.25
N PHE A 53 10.65 0.92 9.11
CA PHE A 53 11.12 1.27 7.77
C PHE A 53 9.95 1.73 6.89
N PRO A 54 10.19 2.64 5.94
CA PRO A 54 9.17 3.05 4.99
C PRO A 54 8.97 1.98 3.92
N LEU A 55 7.72 1.64 3.65
CA LEU A 55 7.31 0.81 2.52
C LEU A 55 6.35 1.62 1.63
N ARG A 56 6.55 1.54 0.32
CA ARG A 56 5.83 2.35 -0.67
C ARG A 56 5.01 1.46 -1.57
N VAL A 57 3.71 1.74 -1.66
CA VAL A 57 2.81 1.10 -2.62
C VAL A 57 2.47 2.10 -3.71
N PHE A 58 2.91 1.81 -4.94
CA PHE A 58 2.69 2.68 -6.08
C PHE A 58 1.49 2.25 -6.88
N ILE A 59 0.50 3.12 -6.99
CA ILE A 59 -0.68 2.90 -7.80
C ILE A 59 -0.51 3.60 -9.13
N ARG A 60 -0.57 2.82 -10.22
CA ARG A 60 -0.49 3.35 -11.57
C ARG A 60 -1.78 4.07 -11.96
N HIS A 61 -1.67 5.33 -12.36
CA HIS A 61 -2.83 6.11 -12.83
C HIS A 61 -3.45 5.51 -14.09
N ASP A 62 -2.64 4.89 -14.94
CA ASP A 62 -3.16 4.25 -16.16
C ASP A 62 -3.97 2.98 -15.84
N ALA A 63 -3.58 2.20 -14.82
CA ALA A 63 -4.36 1.06 -14.34
C ALA A 63 -5.70 1.50 -13.75
N VAL A 64 -5.69 2.52 -12.90
CA VAL A 64 -6.89 3.14 -12.32
C VAL A 64 -7.85 3.64 -13.42
N ARG A 65 -7.32 4.34 -14.42
CA ARG A 65 -8.11 4.81 -15.57
C ARG A 65 -8.67 3.68 -16.42
N LYS A 66 -7.89 2.61 -16.65
CA LYS A 66 -8.31 1.44 -17.43
C LYS A 66 -9.43 0.69 -16.71
N TRP A 67 -9.27 0.45 -15.42
CA TRP A 67 -10.31 -0.15 -14.58
C TRP A 67 -11.58 0.70 -14.59
N GLY A 68 -11.47 2.03 -14.43
CA GLY A 68 -12.65 2.87 -14.40
C GLY A 68 -13.42 2.94 -15.72
N ARG A 69 -12.71 2.83 -16.86
CA ARG A 69 -13.35 2.66 -18.18
C ARG A 69 -14.06 1.31 -18.33
N LYS A 70 -13.50 0.23 -17.75
CA LYS A 70 -14.08 -1.12 -17.79
C LYS A 70 -15.35 -1.21 -16.94
N THR A 71 -15.34 -0.64 -15.75
CA THR A 71 -16.45 -0.71 -14.78
C THR A 71 -17.47 0.44 -14.96
N GLY A 72 -17.13 1.48 -15.72
CA GLY A 72 -17.97 2.66 -15.92
C GLY A 72 -18.02 3.61 -14.71
N ARG A 73 -17.04 3.49 -13.79
CA ARG A 73 -16.95 4.27 -12.55
C ARG A 73 -15.50 4.67 -12.28
N GLU A 74 -15.28 5.87 -11.75
CA GLU A 74 -13.95 6.31 -11.30
C GLU A 74 -13.66 5.86 -9.86
N LEU A 75 -12.41 5.44 -9.60
CA LEU A 75 -11.92 5.14 -8.26
C LEU A 75 -11.74 6.43 -7.47
N SER A 76 -12.32 6.48 -6.28
CA SER A 76 -12.06 7.56 -5.33
C SER A 76 -10.70 7.38 -4.65
N GLY A 77 -10.13 8.47 -4.13
CA GLY A 77 -8.86 8.41 -3.38
C GLY A 77 -8.92 7.50 -2.13
N THR A 78 -10.12 7.27 -1.58
CA THR A 78 -10.36 6.31 -0.51
C THR A 78 -10.23 4.87 -1.00
N GLU A 79 -10.73 4.56 -2.20
CA GLU A 79 -10.61 3.23 -2.80
C GLU A 79 -9.19 2.97 -3.29
N GLU A 80 -8.50 3.98 -3.85
CA GLU A 80 -7.07 3.89 -4.14
C GLU A 80 -6.28 3.59 -2.86
N TYR A 81 -6.56 4.30 -1.76
CA TYR A 81 -5.94 4.02 -0.46
C TYR A 81 -6.23 2.59 0.02
N ALA A 82 -7.46 2.12 -0.16
CA ALA A 82 -7.86 0.78 0.23
C ALA A 82 -7.14 -0.29 -0.61
N ALA A 83 -7.03 -0.11 -1.93
CA ALA A 83 -6.26 -0.97 -2.81
C ALA A 83 -4.77 -0.98 -2.43
N ALA A 84 -4.19 0.18 -2.11
CA ALA A 84 -2.81 0.29 -1.65
C ALA A 84 -2.58 -0.53 -0.38
N LYS A 85 -3.50 -0.38 0.58
CA LYS A 85 -3.49 -1.12 1.84
C LYS A 85 -3.66 -2.63 1.63
N MET A 86 -4.48 -3.06 0.66
CA MET A 86 -4.61 -4.48 0.36
C MET A 86 -3.34 -5.05 -0.24
N ARG A 87 -2.66 -4.31 -1.13
CA ARG A 87 -1.36 -4.74 -1.67
C ARG A 87 -0.29 -4.81 -0.58
N LEU A 88 -0.33 -3.91 0.40
CA LEU A 88 0.53 -3.96 1.59
C LEU A 88 0.31 -5.25 2.39
N PHE A 89 -0.94 -5.66 2.61
CA PHE A 89 -1.24 -6.90 3.33
C PHE A 89 -0.78 -8.14 2.56
N GLN A 90 -1.05 -8.20 1.26
CA GLN A 90 -0.50 -9.27 0.41
C GLN A 90 1.02 -9.37 0.56
N ALA A 91 1.75 -8.25 0.58
CA ALA A 91 3.19 -8.28 0.79
C ALA A 91 3.56 -8.86 2.16
N PHE A 92 2.82 -8.55 3.23
CA PHE A 92 3.04 -9.14 4.56
C PHE A 92 2.83 -10.66 4.56
N ASP A 93 1.86 -11.15 3.80
CA ASP A 93 1.54 -12.58 3.67
C ASP A 93 2.49 -13.33 2.71
N GLU A 94 3.03 -12.67 1.70
CA GLU A 94 3.83 -13.29 0.63
C GLU A 94 5.35 -13.28 0.91
N VAL A 95 5.84 -12.26 1.64
CA VAL A 95 7.27 -12.00 1.78
C VAL A 95 7.70 -12.14 3.24
N GLU A 96 8.45 -13.19 3.54
CA GLU A 96 8.88 -13.53 4.91
C GLU A 96 9.75 -12.44 5.55
N ASP A 97 10.74 -11.90 4.84
CA ASP A 97 11.61 -10.83 5.34
C ASP A 97 11.43 -9.52 4.57
N LEU A 98 10.33 -8.82 4.88
CA LEU A 98 9.99 -7.54 4.25
C LEU A 98 11.06 -6.46 4.46
N ALA A 99 11.73 -6.47 5.62
CA ALA A 99 12.69 -5.44 6.02
C ALA A 99 13.98 -5.54 5.19
N ALA A 100 14.40 -6.77 4.87
CA ALA A 100 15.53 -7.06 4.00
C ALA A 100 15.15 -6.93 2.52
N ALA A 101 14.01 -7.51 2.11
CA ALA A 101 13.62 -7.58 0.71
C ALA A 101 13.21 -6.22 0.14
N ARG A 102 12.55 -5.36 0.94
CA ARG A 102 12.01 -4.05 0.55
C ARG A 102 11.37 -4.09 -0.85
N PRO A 103 10.38 -4.97 -1.06
CA PRO A 103 9.84 -5.22 -2.39
C PRO A 103 9.23 -3.95 -2.99
N ASP A 104 9.36 -3.81 -4.31
CA ASP A 104 8.72 -2.72 -5.03
C ASP A 104 7.23 -3.05 -5.20
N LEU A 105 6.39 -2.54 -4.29
CA LEU A 105 4.96 -2.80 -4.33
C LEU A 105 4.30 -1.90 -5.37
N ILE A 106 3.67 -2.53 -6.36
CA ILE A 106 2.95 -1.87 -7.46
C ILE A 106 1.52 -2.40 -7.48
N VAL A 107 0.59 -1.47 -7.68
CA VAL A 107 -0.79 -1.73 -8.08
C VAL A 107 -0.95 -1.33 -9.55
N ASP A 108 -1.17 -2.32 -10.39
CA ASP A 108 -1.29 -2.20 -11.84
C ASP A 108 -2.55 -2.92 -12.32
N ASP A 109 -2.73 -3.02 -13.64
CA ASP A 109 -3.96 -3.57 -14.20
C ASP A 109 -4.16 -5.08 -13.99
N ASP A 110 -3.10 -5.82 -13.64
CA ASP A 110 -3.16 -7.25 -13.36
C ASP A 110 -3.75 -7.53 -11.96
N ASN A 111 -3.37 -6.73 -10.96
CA ASN A 111 -3.76 -6.97 -9.57
C ASN A 111 -4.86 -6.04 -9.04
N LEU A 112 -5.10 -4.87 -9.64
CA LEU A 112 -6.03 -3.87 -9.14
C LEU A 112 -7.45 -4.43 -8.97
N GLU A 113 -7.97 -5.16 -9.96
CA GLU A 113 -9.32 -5.73 -9.89
C GLU A 113 -9.46 -6.74 -8.75
N SER A 114 -8.46 -7.61 -8.57
CA SER A 114 -8.48 -8.59 -7.48
C SER A 114 -8.36 -7.93 -6.11
N LEU A 115 -7.56 -6.87 -5.99
CA LEU A 115 -7.42 -6.11 -4.74
C LEU A 115 -8.72 -5.39 -4.38
N LEU A 116 -9.41 -4.83 -5.36
CA LEU A 116 -10.70 -4.16 -5.15
C LEU A 116 -11.82 -5.16 -4.83
N ALA A 117 -11.82 -6.35 -5.43
CA ALA A 117 -12.79 -7.39 -5.14
C ALA A 117 -12.74 -7.86 -3.67
N GLN A 118 -11.56 -7.80 -3.04
CA GLN A 118 -11.39 -8.13 -1.61
C GLN A 118 -11.98 -7.09 -0.66
N LEU A 119 -12.31 -5.89 -1.15
CA LEU A 119 -12.83 -4.80 -0.35
C LEU A 119 -14.36 -4.82 -0.18
N ASP A 120 -15.06 -5.78 -0.80
CA ASP A 120 -16.54 -5.89 -0.80
C ASP A 120 -17.22 -4.56 -1.19
N LEU A 121 -16.74 -3.95 -2.29
CA LEU A 121 -17.22 -2.67 -2.84
C LEU A 121 -18.52 -2.81 -3.66
#